data_AF-A0A7J9W5V4-F1
#
_entry.id   AF-A0A7J9W5V4-F1
#
_cell.length_a   1.000
_cell.length_b   1.000
_cell.length_c   1.000
_cell.angle_alpha   90.00
_cell.angle_beta   90.00
_cell.angle_gamma   90.00
#
_symmetry.space_group_name_H-M   'P 1'
#
loop_
_entity.id
_entity.type
_entity.pdbx_description
1 polymer ?
#
loop_
_entity_poly.entity_id
_entity_poly.type
_entity_poly.pdbx_seq_one_letter_code
_entity_poly.pdbx_strand_id
1 'polypeptide(L)'
;MARDNATGTGTTNEEESVASSAPAGTINVVDPHPLNWLYITWNTMEEPVRTDEKGYLRNSAMEEGYWVDDTTLEIKLREGITFQDGTPLNSEIFERAFVETQKWKAPHPPGTYLNFDPDTELQVVDDHTVRMRFPVADGLVLGKFRGFHLPSDRFWDEMGFGYKTLGTGEGHW
;
A
#
# COMPACT_ATOMS: atom_id res chain seq x y z
N MET A 1 21.45 56.44 35.01
CA MET A 1 21.37 55.06 35.52
C MET A 1 19.87 54.71 35.54
N ALA A 2 19.32 54.06 34.52
CA ALA A 2 19.31 52.60 34.28
C ALA A 2 18.60 51.81 35.40
N ARG A 3 17.36 51.35 35.17
CA ARG A 3 17.00 49.94 34.88
C ARG A 3 15.48 49.68 34.99
N ASP A 4 14.96 49.02 33.96
CA ASP A 4 13.71 48.26 33.91
C ASP A 4 13.79 46.94 34.71
N ASN A 5 12.64 46.43 35.16
CA ASN A 5 12.20 45.02 35.11
C ASN A 5 10.80 44.91 35.79
N ALA A 6 9.72 44.54 35.10
CA ALA A 6 9.29 43.17 34.75
C ALA A 6 8.94 42.35 36.02
N THR A 7 7.83 41.61 36.15
CA THR A 7 6.91 40.99 35.18
C THR A 7 5.70 40.47 35.96
N GLY A 8 4.51 40.50 35.37
CA GLY A 8 3.43 39.57 35.71
C GLY A 8 3.24 38.61 34.54
N THR A 9 2.72 37.41 34.80
CA THR A 9 1.72 36.71 33.96
C THR A 9 1.35 35.36 34.58
N GLY A 10 0.04 35.16 34.74
CA GLY A 10 -0.56 33.86 35.01
C GLY A 10 -0.59 33.03 33.73
N THR A 11 -0.44 31.72 33.89
CA THR A 11 -0.43 30.70 32.83
C THR A 11 -1.85 30.33 32.42
N THR A 12 -2.20 30.59 31.16
CA THR A 12 -3.33 29.95 30.46
C THR A 12 -2.81 28.77 29.65
N ASN A 13 -3.40 27.59 29.87
CA ASN A 13 -3.18 26.40 29.07
C ASN A 13 -3.88 26.57 27.72
N GLU A 14 -3.11 26.60 26.63
CA GLU A 14 -3.62 26.52 25.27
C GLU A 14 -3.53 25.07 24.79
N GLU A 15 -4.69 24.44 24.57
CA GLU A 15 -4.81 23.21 23.80
C GLU A 15 -4.48 23.53 22.34
N GLU A 16 -3.36 23.01 21.85
CA GLU A 16 -2.90 23.22 20.49
C GLU A 16 -3.75 22.36 19.53
N SER A 17 -4.78 22.96 18.92
CA SER A 17 -5.55 22.33 17.86
C SER A 17 -4.68 22.25 16.60
N VAL A 18 -4.24 21.05 16.23
CA VAL A 18 -3.57 20.82 14.95
C VAL A 18 -4.61 21.00 13.84
N ALA A 19 -4.65 22.20 13.25
CA ALA A 19 -5.50 22.49 12.11
C ALA A 19 -4.99 21.68 10.91
N SER A 20 -5.81 20.74 10.42
CA SER A 20 -5.62 20.06 9.15
C SER A 20 -5.67 21.08 8.01
N SER A 21 -4.51 21.59 7.56
CA SER A 21 -4.45 22.52 6.44
C SER A 21 -4.81 21.79 5.15
N ALA A 22 -5.71 22.38 4.36
CA ALA A 22 -6.00 21.90 3.01
C ALA A 22 -4.71 21.81 2.17
N PRO A 23 -4.56 20.80 1.29
CA PRO A 23 -3.36 20.64 0.47
C PRO A 23 -3.05 21.93 -0.30
N ALA A 24 -1.81 22.42 -0.20
CA ALA A 24 -1.40 23.69 -0.80
C ALA A 24 -1.34 23.66 -2.35
N GLY A 25 -1.44 22.48 -2.97
CA GLY A 25 -1.47 22.33 -4.42
C GLY A 25 -1.42 20.87 -4.89
N THR A 26 -1.54 20.68 -6.20
CA THR A 26 -1.43 19.38 -6.88
C THR A 26 -0.10 19.30 -7.64
N ILE A 27 0.67 18.22 -7.43
CA ILE A 27 1.86 17.91 -8.23
C ILE A 27 1.43 16.96 -9.35
N ASN A 28 1.62 17.37 -10.60
CA ASN A 28 1.44 16.51 -11.77
C ASN A 28 2.82 16.00 -12.22
N VAL A 29 3.11 14.73 -11.95
CA VAL A 29 4.35 14.08 -12.39
C VAL A 29 4.12 13.50 -13.78
N VAL A 30 4.86 14.00 -14.79
CA VAL A 30 4.84 13.46 -16.16
C VAL A 30 6.24 12.96 -16.47
N ASP A 31 6.39 11.64 -16.57
CA ASP A 31 7.69 11.03 -16.76
C ASP A 31 7.63 10.01 -17.93
N PRO A 32 8.26 10.30 -19.10
CA PRO A 32 8.03 9.55 -20.34
C PRO A 32 8.89 8.29 -20.52
N HIS A 33 9.78 7.98 -19.58
CA HIS A 33 10.65 6.81 -19.63
C HIS A 33 9.87 5.50 -19.32
N PRO A 34 10.10 4.42 -20.11
CA PRO A 34 9.28 3.21 -20.06
C PRO A 34 9.35 2.42 -18.73
N LEU A 35 10.31 2.75 -17.85
CA LEU A 35 10.45 2.15 -16.52
C LEU A 35 9.98 3.07 -15.38
N ASN A 36 9.40 4.24 -15.65
CA ASN A 36 9.06 5.19 -14.59
C ASN A 36 7.96 4.71 -13.66
N TRP A 37 7.09 3.85 -14.16
CA TRP A 37 6.05 3.23 -13.35
C TRP A 37 6.65 2.56 -12.10
N LEU A 38 7.88 1.99 -12.17
CA LEU A 38 8.58 1.42 -11.00
C LEU A 38 8.80 2.48 -9.92
N TYR A 39 9.24 3.66 -10.32
CA TYR A 39 9.49 4.76 -9.38
C TYR A 39 8.18 5.38 -8.89
N ILE A 40 7.16 5.47 -9.74
CA ILE A 40 5.85 5.97 -9.34
C ILE A 40 5.24 5.01 -8.29
N THR A 41 5.06 3.74 -8.64
CA THR A 41 4.49 2.73 -7.72
C THR A 41 5.29 2.61 -6.43
N TRP A 42 6.62 2.60 -6.49
CA TRP A 42 7.47 2.59 -5.30
C TRP A 42 7.24 3.79 -4.36
N ASN A 43 6.94 4.98 -4.90
CA ASN A 43 6.76 6.19 -4.11
C ASN A 43 5.29 6.49 -3.77
N THR A 44 4.32 5.94 -4.52
CA THR A 44 2.90 6.30 -4.37
C THR A 44 2.01 5.16 -3.89
N MET A 45 2.42 3.90 -4.03
CA MET A 45 1.64 2.72 -3.64
C MET A 45 2.23 2.02 -2.43
N GLU A 46 1.38 1.38 -1.65
CA GLU A 46 1.82 0.52 -0.56
C GLU A 46 2.00 -0.93 -1.04
N GLU A 47 2.83 -1.71 -0.35
CA GLU A 47 3.06 -3.13 -0.58
C GLU A 47 3.04 -3.85 0.78
N PRO A 48 2.63 -5.13 0.88
CA PRO A 48 2.70 -5.85 2.17
C PRO A 48 4.12 -5.84 2.75
N VAL A 49 5.13 -5.97 1.89
CA VAL A 49 6.55 -5.91 2.24
C VAL A 49 7.31 -4.96 1.34
N ARG A 50 8.36 -4.36 1.89
CA ARG A 50 9.36 -3.58 1.15
C ARG A 50 10.76 -4.10 1.43
N THR A 51 11.75 -3.62 0.70
CA THR A 51 13.16 -3.88 0.97
C THR A 51 13.83 -2.66 1.57
N ASP A 52 14.64 -2.85 2.62
CA ASP A 52 15.49 -1.78 3.14
C ASP A 52 16.72 -1.52 2.25
N GLU A 53 17.53 -0.52 2.61
CA GLU A 53 18.75 -0.13 1.87
C GLU A 53 19.79 -1.26 1.74
N LYS A 54 19.69 -2.30 2.57
CA LYS A 54 20.59 -3.47 2.56
C LYS A 54 19.99 -4.65 1.78
N GLY A 55 18.78 -4.47 1.23
CA GLY A 55 18.06 -5.50 0.49
C GLY A 55 17.31 -6.50 1.37
N TYR A 56 17.15 -6.24 2.67
CA TYR A 56 16.36 -7.13 3.53
C TYR A 56 14.87 -6.82 3.38
N LEU A 57 14.06 -7.86 3.27
CA LEU A 57 12.61 -7.72 3.35
C LEU A 57 12.20 -7.19 4.74
N ARG A 58 11.30 -6.22 4.72
CA ARG A 58 10.70 -5.57 5.87
C ARG A 58 9.19 -5.52 5.66
N ASN A 59 8.46 -5.78 6.73
CA ASN A 59 7.01 -5.63 6.74
C ASN A 59 6.67 -4.14 6.54
N SER A 60 5.75 -3.83 5.63
CA SER A 60 5.27 -2.47 5.34
C SER A 60 3.77 -2.38 5.65
N ALA A 61 2.88 -2.61 4.68
CA ALA A 61 1.43 -2.71 4.94
C ALA A 61 1.05 -3.93 5.79
N MET A 62 1.83 -5.00 5.77
CA MET A 62 1.64 -6.07 6.75
C MET A 62 2.36 -5.73 8.05
N GLU A 63 1.81 -6.20 9.17
CA GLU A 63 2.46 -6.19 10.48
C GLU A 63 3.16 -7.53 10.72
N GLU A 64 2.48 -8.63 10.43
CA GLU A 64 2.96 -9.99 10.61
C GLU A 64 2.36 -10.94 9.58
N GLY A 65 3.02 -12.08 9.38
CA GLY A 65 2.50 -13.17 8.58
C GLY A 65 3.03 -14.50 9.10
N TYR A 66 2.17 -15.50 9.18
CA TYR A 66 2.54 -16.82 9.69
C TYR A 66 1.80 -17.93 8.94
N TRP A 67 2.53 -19.02 8.67
CA TRP A 67 1.96 -20.22 8.07
C TRP A 67 1.15 -20.96 9.13
N VAL A 68 -0.16 -21.13 8.91
CA VAL A 68 -1.03 -21.93 9.79
C VAL A 68 -0.89 -23.42 9.48
N ASP A 69 -0.55 -23.74 8.22
CA ASP A 69 -0.18 -25.05 7.70
C ASP A 69 0.72 -24.89 6.46
N ASP A 70 1.08 -25.99 5.79
CA ASP A 70 2.00 -26.00 4.66
C ASP A 70 1.52 -25.19 3.43
N THR A 71 0.23 -24.89 3.36
CA THR A 71 -0.40 -24.26 2.19
C THR A 71 -1.22 -23.01 2.53
N THR A 72 -1.23 -22.59 3.79
CA THR A 72 -2.08 -21.50 4.24
C THR A 72 -1.28 -20.46 5.01
N LEU A 73 -1.23 -19.24 4.47
CA LEU A 73 -0.59 -18.07 5.09
C LEU A 73 -1.66 -17.14 5.65
N GLU A 74 -1.59 -16.88 6.96
CA GLU A 74 -2.35 -15.78 7.56
C GLU A 74 -1.47 -14.54 7.65
N ILE A 75 -2.08 -13.39 7.36
CA ILE A 75 -1.42 -12.09 7.28
C ILE A 75 -2.24 -11.12 8.10
N LYS A 76 -1.58 -10.44 9.04
CA LYS A 76 -2.15 -9.29 9.73
C LYS A 76 -1.63 -8.02 9.09
N LEU A 77 -2.54 -7.14 8.71
CA LEU A 77 -2.28 -5.82 8.17
C LEU A 77 -1.94 -4.84 9.31
N ARG A 78 -1.07 -3.89 9.01
CA ARG A 78 -0.72 -2.81 9.94
C ARG A 78 -1.90 -1.85 10.05
N GLU A 79 -2.36 -1.67 11.28
CA GLU A 79 -3.39 -0.68 11.61
C GLU A 79 -2.86 0.75 11.49
N GLY A 80 -3.76 1.71 11.23
CA GLY A 80 -3.45 3.14 11.20
C GLY A 80 -2.77 3.63 9.90
N ILE A 81 -2.63 2.77 8.89
CA ILE A 81 -2.25 3.22 7.54
C ILE A 81 -3.44 3.90 6.88
N THR A 82 -3.19 5.06 6.26
CA THR A 82 -4.20 5.84 5.54
C THR A 82 -3.63 6.26 4.19
N PHE A 83 -4.40 6.03 3.13
CA PHE A 83 -4.04 6.44 1.77
C PHE A 83 -4.16 7.95 1.60
N GLN A 84 -3.64 8.46 0.48
CA GLN A 84 -3.60 9.91 0.19
C GLN A 84 -4.99 10.53 0.02
N ASP A 85 -6.02 9.70 -0.19
CA ASP A 85 -7.42 10.10 -0.27
C ASP A 85 -8.16 10.06 1.08
N GLY A 86 -7.48 9.69 2.16
CA GLY A 86 -8.03 9.57 3.50
C GLY A 86 -8.68 8.23 3.82
N THR A 87 -8.73 7.28 2.88
CA THR A 87 -9.27 5.93 3.15
C THR A 87 -8.26 5.09 3.95
N PRO A 88 -8.70 4.28 4.92
CA PRO A 88 -7.82 3.41 5.67
C PRO A 88 -7.41 2.18 4.85
N LEU A 89 -6.23 1.64 5.13
CA LEU A 89 -5.90 0.27 4.72
C LEU A 89 -6.73 -0.71 5.57
N ASN A 90 -7.38 -1.68 4.92
CA ASN A 90 -8.07 -2.78 5.57
C ASN A 90 -7.98 -4.05 4.70
N SER A 91 -8.53 -5.16 5.19
CA SER A 91 -8.56 -6.45 4.49
C SER A 91 -9.35 -6.42 3.18
N GLU A 92 -10.38 -5.58 3.05
CA GLU A 92 -11.14 -5.44 1.80
C GLU A 92 -10.30 -4.81 0.68
N ILE A 93 -9.46 -3.81 1.00
CA ILE A 93 -8.50 -3.24 0.05
C ILE A 93 -7.49 -4.31 -0.41
N PHE A 94 -7.00 -5.13 0.53
CA PHE A 94 -6.09 -6.24 0.19
C PHE A 94 -6.78 -7.25 -0.73
N GLU A 95 -8.03 -7.62 -0.43
CA GLU A 95 -8.82 -8.53 -1.25
C GLU A 95 -9.07 -7.99 -2.66
N ARG A 96 -9.50 -6.73 -2.77
CA ARG A 96 -9.71 -6.09 -4.06
C ARG A 96 -8.43 -6.09 -4.88
N ALA A 97 -7.31 -5.69 -4.29
CA ALA A 97 -6.02 -5.71 -4.97
C ALA A 97 -5.65 -7.13 -5.46
N PHE A 98 -5.86 -8.15 -4.62
CA PHE A 98 -5.59 -9.54 -4.99
C PHE A 98 -6.44 -9.99 -6.18
N VAL A 99 -7.76 -9.74 -6.13
CA VAL A 99 -8.71 -10.09 -7.19
C VAL A 99 -8.40 -9.36 -8.49
N GLU A 100 -8.08 -8.07 -8.44
CA GLU A 100 -7.74 -7.30 -9.63
C GLU A 100 -6.40 -7.74 -10.24
N THR A 101 -5.38 -8.00 -9.42
CA THR A 101 -4.06 -8.44 -9.88
C THR A 101 -4.11 -9.82 -10.54
N GLN A 102 -4.98 -10.72 -10.06
CA GLN A 102 -5.19 -12.06 -10.66
C GLN A 102 -5.73 -12.01 -12.10
N LYS A 103 -6.32 -10.89 -12.54
CA LYS A 103 -6.80 -10.72 -13.92
C LYS A 103 -5.65 -10.46 -14.91
N TRP A 104 -4.46 -10.11 -14.42
CA TRP A 104 -3.32 -9.75 -15.25
C TRP A 104 -2.49 -10.96 -15.63
N LYS A 105 -2.09 -11.05 -16.89
CA LYS A 105 -1.15 -12.09 -17.34
C LYS A 105 0.26 -11.83 -16.81
N ALA A 106 0.69 -10.57 -16.78
CA ALA A 106 1.95 -10.14 -16.16
C ALA A 106 1.76 -8.87 -15.31
N PRO A 107 1.58 -8.99 -13.98
CA PRO A 107 1.39 -7.88 -13.06
C PRO A 107 2.66 -7.03 -12.87
N HIS A 108 3.83 -7.47 -13.35
CA HIS A 108 5.12 -6.78 -13.17
C HIS A 108 5.87 -6.55 -14.50
N PRO A 109 5.98 -5.29 -14.95
CA PRO A 109 6.75 -4.90 -16.14
C PRO A 109 8.27 -4.95 -15.93
N PRO A 110 8.91 -6.11 -16.15
CA PRO A 110 9.61 -6.41 -17.41
C PRO A 110 9.25 -7.81 -17.96
N GLY A 111 8.05 -8.30 -17.64
CA GLY A 111 7.63 -9.68 -17.94
C GLY A 111 8.05 -10.68 -16.86
N THR A 112 8.14 -10.23 -15.61
CA THR A 112 8.43 -11.12 -14.48
C THR A 112 7.12 -11.70 -13.95
N TYR A 113 6.94 -13.00 -14.10
CA TYR A 113 5.75 -13.73 -13.66
C TYR A 113 5.80 -14.03 -12.15
N LEU A 114 5.68 -13.02 -11.29
CA LEU A 114 5.51 -13.20 -9.84
C LEU A 114 4.03 -13.28 -9.45
N ASN A 115 3.20 -13.90 -10.29
CA ASN A 115 1.78 -14.05 -10.04
C ASN A 115 1.56 -15.00 -8.87
N PHE A 116 0.49 -14.77 -8.11
CA PHE A 116 -0.08 -15.82 -7.29
C PHE A 116 -0.60 -16.94 -8.20
N ASP A 117 -0.68 -18.15 -7.67
CA ASP A 117 -1.33 -19.23 -8.42
C ASP A 117 -2.80 -18.83 -8.69
N PRO A 118 -3.34 -19.05 -9.90
CA PRO A 118 -4.75 -18.74 -10.21
C PRO A 118 -5.75 -19.42 -9.28
N ASP A 119 -5.40 -20.57 -8.73
CA ASP A 119 -6.24 -21.33 -7.78
C ASP A 119 -5.99 -20.93 -6.32
N THR A 120 -5.20 -19.87 -6.06
CA THR A 120 -5.03 -19.31 -4.72
C THR A 120 -6.33 -18.65 -4.26
N GLU A 121 -6.83 -19.07 -3.10
CA GLU A 121 -8.00 -18.46 -2.47
C GLU A 121 -7.56 -17.44 -1.43
N LEU A 122 -8.23 -16.28 -1.40
CA LEU A 122 -8.09 -15.31 -0.32
C LEU A 122 -9.39 -15.28 0.49
N GLN A 123 -9.25 -15.26 1.82
CA GLN A 123 -10.35 -15.08 2.75
C GLN A 123 -10.08 -13.86 3.64
N VAL A 124 -11.02 -12.93 3.69
CA VAL A 124 -11.08 -11.91 4.76
C VAL A 124 -11.51 -12.59 6.06
N VAL A 125 -10.65 -12.56 7.07
CA VAL A 125 -10.92 -13.13 8.41
C VAL A 125 -11.56 -12.07 9.30
N ASP A 126 -11.00 -10.86 9.28
CA ASP A 126 -11.50 -9.65 9.93
C ASP A 126 -10.96 -8.39 9.22
N ASP A 127 -11.25 -7.20 9.74
CA ASP A 127 -10.87 -5.91 9.15
C ASP A 127 -9.38 -5.74 8.84
N HIS A 128 -8.48 -6.45 9.55
CA HIS A 128 -7.03 -6.35 9.35
C HIS A 128 -6.35 -7.72 9.23
N THR A 129 -7.11 -8.80 9.09
CA THR A 129 -6.55 -10.14 8.91
C THR A 129 -7.10 -10.78 7.65
N VAL A 130 -6.19 -11.24 6.81
CA VAL A 130 -6.51 -12.06 5.62
C VAL A 130 -5.80 -13.40 5.68
N ARG A 131 -6.39 -14.40 5.05
CA ARG A 131 -5.84 -15.75 4.95
C ARG A 131 -5.79 -16.20 3.50
N MET A 132 -4.58 -16.47 3.02
CA MET A 132 -4.32 -16.99 1.68
C MET A 132 -4.15 -18.50 1.74
N ARG A 133 -4.91 -19.23 0.94
CA ARG A 133 -4.78 -20.68 0.74
C ARG A 133 -4.23 -20.93 -0.66
N PHE A 134 -3.04 -21.51 -0.73
CA PHE A 134 -2.38 -21.86 -1.97
C PHE A 134 -2.69 -23.31 -2.34
N PRO A 135 -2.79 -23.67 -3.63
CA PRO A 135 -2.98 -25.06 -4.06
C PRO A 135 -1.76 -25.94 -3.74
N VAL A 136 -0.58 -25.33 -3.63
CA VAL A 136 0.69 -25.94 -3.21
C VAL A 136 1.49 -24.94 -2.38
N ALA A 137 2.43 -25.42 -1.56
CA ALA A 137 3.29 -24.56 -0.75
C ALA A 137 4.02 -23.51 -1.62
N ASP A 138 3.80 -22.22 -1.33
CA ASP A 138 4.41 -21.10 -2.07
C ASP A 138 5.52 -20.42 -1.25
N GLY A 139 6.73 -20.97 -1.35
CA GLY A 139 7.91 -20.41 -0.68
C GLY A 139 8.35 -19.05 -1.21
N LEU A 140 7.78 -18.57 -2.32
CA LEU A 140 8.10 -17.27 -2.92
C LEU A 140 7.07 -16.19 -2.61
N VAL A 141 6.02 -16.49 -1.84
CA VAL A 141 4.92 -15.56 -1.56
C VAL A 141 5.39 -14.19 -1.08
N LEU A 142 6.40 -14.11 -0.20
CA LEU A 142 6.95 -12.83 0.26
C LEU A 142 7.66 -12.05 -0.86
N GLY A 143 8.27 -12.75 -1.81
CA GLY A 143 8.83 -12.14 -3.02
C GLY A 143 7.74 -11.64 -3.96
N LYS A 144 6.61 -12.35 -4.06
CA LYS A 144 5.43 -11.91 -4.83
C LYS A 144 4.79 -10.67 -4.20
N PHE A 145 4.76 -10.57 -2.87
CA PHE A 145 4.28 -9.37 -2.18
C PHE A 145 5.05 -8.09 -2.51
N ARG A 146 6.32 -8.18 -2.90
CA ARG A 146 7.10 -7.01 -3.33
C ARG A 146 6.57 -6.39 -4.63
N GLY A 147 5.89 -7.16 -5.47
CA GLY A 147 5.23 -6.64 -6.67
C GLY A 147 3.72 -6.45 -6.49
N PHE A 148 3.18 -6.84 -5.33
CA PHE A 148 1.75 -6.76 -5.05
C PHE A 148 1.42 -5.42 -4.42
N HIS A 149 0.95 -4.49 -5.26
CA HIS A 149 0.60 -3.14 -4.82
C HIS A 149 -0.81 -3.10 -4.23
N LEU A 150 -0.95 -2.36 -3.12
CA LEU A 150 -2.20 -2.11 -2.40
C LEU A 150 -2.62 -0.66 -2.59
N PRO A 151 -3.41 -0.34 -3.63
CA PRO A 151 -3.95 1.00 -3.82
C PRO A 151 -5.34 1.15 -3.17
N SER A 152 -5.78 2.38 -2.92
CA SER A 152 -7.16 2.65 -2.51
C SER A 152 -8.17 2.38 -3.63
N ASP A 153 -9.45 2.30 -3.28
CA ASP A 153 -10.54 2.08 -4.25
C ASP A 153 -10.56 3.09 -5.40
N ARG A 154 -10.17 4.35 -5.13
CA ARG A 154 -10.10 5.40 -6.16
C ARG A 154 -9.19 5.02 -7.31
N PHE A 155 -8.11 4.28 -7.07
CA PHE A 155 -7.23 3.83 -8.14
C PHE A 155 -7.97 2.94 -9.14
N TRP A 156 -8.79 2.02 -8.65
CA TRP A 156 -9.56 1.10 -9.49
C TRP A 156 -10.78 1.77 -10.15
N ASP A 157 -11.45 2.66 -9.42
CA ASP A 157 -12.72 3.28 -9.84
C ASP A 157 -12.53 4.52 -10.75
N GLU A 158 -11.37 5.17 -10.65
CA GLU A 158 -10.99 6.31 -11.48
C GLU A 158 -9.99 5.90 -12.58
N MET A 159 -9.33 6.86 -13.23
CA MET A 159 -8.37 6.58 -14.32
C MET A 159 -7.01 6.08 -13.80
N GLY A 160 -6.95 5.23 -12.77
CA GLY A 160 -5.70 4.57 -12.38
C GLY A 160 -5.21 3.66 -13.49
N PHE A 161 -3.98 3.86 -14.00
CA PHE A 161 -3.37 3.09 -15.10
C PHE A 161 -4.31 2.71 -16.25
N GLY A 162 -5.21 3.62 -16.62
CA GLY A 162 -6.18 3.40 -17.68
C GLY A 162 -7.28 2.37 -17.40
N TYR A 163 -7.49 1.90 -16.16
CA TYR A 163 -8.51 0.91 -15.79
C TYR A 163 -9.90 1.25 -16.31
N LYS A 164 -10.38 2.46 -16.03
CA LYS A 164 -11.68 2.93 -16.52
C LYS A 164 -11.80 2.96 -18.04
N THR A 165 -10.69 3.14 -18.76
CA THR A 165 -10.64 3.24 -20.22
C THR A 165 -10.34 1.92 -20.93
N LEU A 166 -9.61 1.01 -20.28
CA LEU A 166 -9.00 -0.17 -20.90
C LEU A 166 -9.49 -1.48 -20.25
N GLY A 167 -10.18 -1.40 -19.11
CA GLY A 167 -10.65 -2.55 -18.34
C GLY A 167 -9.54 -3.32 -17.62
N THR A 168 -8.29 -2.87 -17.75
CA THR A 168 -7.11 -3.47 -17.14
C THR A 168 -6.00 -2.42 -17.00
N GLY A 169 -5.21 -2.51 -15.92
CA GLY A 169 -3.93 -1.80 -15.81
C GLY A 169 -2.75 -2.55 -16.45
N GLU A 170 -2.95 -3.79 -16.91
CA GLU A 170 -1.89 -4.60 -17.51
C GLU A 170 -1.30 -3.92 -18.76
N GLY A 171 0.00 -3.63 -18.73
CA GLY A 171 0.71 -3.00 -19.85
C GLY A 171 0.36 -1.52 -20.05
N HIS A 172 -0.41 -0.94 -19.12
CA HIS A 172 -0.92 0.43 -19.16
C HIS A 172 -0.51 1.25 -17.92
N TRP A 173 0.63 0.84 -17.36
CA TRP A 173 1.35 1.41 -16.22
C TRP A 173 2.00 2.76 -16.52
#